data_AF-A0A359FV86-F1
#
_entry.id   AF-A0A359FV86-F1
#
_cell.length_a   1.000
_cell.length_b   1.000
_cell.length_c   1.000
_cell.angle_alpha   90.00
_cell.angle_beta   90.00
_cell.angle_gamma   90.00
#
_symmetry.space_group_name_H-M   'P 1'
#
loop_
_entity.id
_entity.type
_entity.pdbx_description
1 polymer ?
#
loop_
_entity_poly.entity_id
_entity_poly.type
_entity_poly.pdbx_seq_one_letter_code
_entity_poly.pdbx_strand_id
1 'polypeptide(L)'
;LQVECNRKFGFSADDTLKLVQMLYEKKLTSYPRVDTTFLSNDIYPKIGEIMKGIKPYEALTAPVLANKIPKSKKVFDDTKVSDHHAI
;
A
#
# COMPACT_ATOMS: atom_id res chain seq x y z
N LEU A 1 4.73 6.01 5.99
CA LEU A 1 5.82 5.51 5.12
C LEU A 1 7.19 6.07 5.52
N GLN A 2 7.42 7.39 5.47
CA GLN A 2 8.73 8.01 5.73
C GLN A 2 9.36 7.61 7.07
N VAL A 3 8.60 7.64 8.18
CA VAL A 3 9.08 7.21 9.51
C VAL A 3 9.54 5.75 9.51
N GLU A 4 8.80 4.87 8.85
CA GLU A 4 9.15 3.45 8.76
C GLU A 4 10.40 3.21 7.91
N CYS A 5 10.53 3.92 6.78
CA CYS A 5 11.72 3.85 5.94
C CYS A 5 12.96 4.39 6.65
N ASN A 6 12.82 5.47 7.43
CA ASN A 6 13.89 5.97 8.27
C ASN A 6 14.32 4.94 9.31
N ARG A 7 13.35 4.35 10.03
CA ARG A 7 13.64 3.34 11.07
C ARG A 7 14.31 2.08 10.53
N LYS A 8 13.90 1.60 9.36
CA LYS A 8 14.38 0.32 8.79
C LYS A 8 15.63 0.47 7.93
N PHE A 9 15.77 1.58 7.21
CA PHE A 9 16.77 1.76 6.15
C PHE A 9 17.62 3.03 6.31
N GLY A 10 17.35 3.87 7.31
CA GLY A 10 18.06 5.13 7.52
C GLY A 10 17.76 6.22 6.48
N PHE A 11 16.72 6.04 5.66
CA PHE A 11 16.36 7.00 4.62
C PHE A 11 15.89 8.32 5.22
N SER A 12 16.25 9.44 4.58
CA SER A 12 15.63 10.72 4.87
C SER A 12 14.18 10.76 4.38
N ALA A 13 13.40 11.72 4.87
CA ALA A 13 12.03 11.93 4.40
C ALA A 13 11.99 12.24 2.90
N ASP A 14 12.97 13.00 2.41
CA ASP A 14 13.12 13.39 0.99
C ASP A 14 13.51 12.21 0.11
N ASP A 15 14.42 11.34 0.56
CA ASP A 15 14.81 10.14 -0.20
C ASP A 15 13.62 9.19 -0.35
N THR A 16 12.88 9.00 0.75
CA THR A 16 11.66 8.17 0.72
C THR A 16 10.63 8.77 -0.23
N LEU A 17 10.43 10.09 -0.22
CA LEU A 17 9.48 10.78 -1.09
C LEU A 17 9.88 10.66 -2.57
N LYS A 18 11.16 10.88 -2.90
CA LYS A 18 11.68 10.71 -4.25
C LYS A 18 11.51 9.29 -4.75
N LEU A 19 11.83 8.30 -3.91
CA LEU A 19 11.70 6.89 -4.27
C LEU A 19 10.25 6.51 -4.56
N VAL A 20 9.31 6.86 -3.68
CA VAL A 20 7.91 6.51 -3.86
C VAL A 20 7.27 7.29 -5.03
N GLN A 21 7.72 8.53 -5.29
CA GLN A 21 7.31 9.30 -6.47
C GLN A 21 7.73 8.59 -7.77
N MET A 22 8.97 8.10 -7.85
CA MET A 22 9.43 7.32 -9.01
C MET A 22 8.62 6.02 -9.21
N LEU A 23 8.21 5.36 -8.13
CA LEU A 23 7.36 4.16 -8.20
C LEU A 23 5.94 4.50 -8.69
N TYR A 24 5.38 5.61 -8.21
CA TYR A 24 4.08 6.11 -8.66
C TYR A 24 4.08 6.45 -10.16
N GLU A 25 5.10 7.15 -10.64
CA GLU A 25 5.25 7.50 -12.07
C GLU A 25 5.39 6.26 -12.96
N LYS A 26 6.00 5.20 -12.43
CA LYS A 26 6.07 3.88 -13.08
C LYS A 26 4.79 3.05 -12.92
N LYS A 27 3.75 3.61 -12.28
CA LYS A 27 2.46 2.95 -12.00
C LYS A 27 2.57 1.69 -11.13
N LEU A 28 3.56 1.66 -10.23
CA LEU A 28 3.79 0.55 -9.31
C LEU A 28 3.16 0.76 -7.93
N THR A 29 2.82 2.00 -7.58
CA THR A 29 2.16 2.38 -6.30
C THR A 29 1.03 3.37 -6.57
N SER A 30 0.13 3.55 -5.60
CA SER A 30 -0.88 4.63 -5.63
C SER A 30 -0.25 5.99 -5.29
N TYR A 31 -1.08 7.05 -5.34
CA TYR A 31 -0.63 8.42 -5.20
C TYR A 31 0.10 8.65 -3.85
N PRO A 32 1.36 9.11 -3.87
CA PRO A 32 2.22 8.96 -2.70
C PRO A 32 2.07 10.05 -1.63
N ARG A 33 1.27 11.08 -1.92
CA ARG A 33 1.07 12.26 -1.06
C ARG A 33 -0.35 12.24 -0.53
N VAL A 34 -0.62 11.24 0.30
CA VAL A 34 -1.93 11.02 0.92
C VAL A 34 -1.78 11.08 2.44
N ASP A 35 -2.77 11.67 3.09
CA ASP A 35 -2.86 11.83 4.55
C ASP A 35 -3.71 10.76 5.24
N THR A 36 -4.40 9.92 4.46
CA THR A 36 -5.17 8.78 4.96
C THR A 36 -4.37 7.47 4.98
N THR A 37 -4.68 6.63 5.96
CA THR A 37 -4.20 5.25 6.07
C THR A 37 -5.27 4.22 5.68
N PHE A 38 -6.42 4.70 5.18
CA PHE A 38 -7.55 3.88 4.79
C PHE A 38 -7.57 3.61 3.28
N LEU A 39 -8.13 2.46 2.94
CA LEU A 39 -8.46 2.01 1.60
C LEU A 39 -9.97 2.08 1.39
N SER A 40 -10.39 2.33 0.16
CA SER A 40 -11.80 2.22 -0.22
C SER A 40 -12.23 0.75 -0.28
N ASN A 41 -13.50 0.49 0.02
CA ASN A 41 -14.09 -0.85 0.01
C ASN A 41 -14.07 -1.52 -1.36
N ASP A 42 -13.99 -0.74 -2.45
CA ASP A 42 -13.88 -1.25 -3.82
C ASP A 42 -12.51 -1.89 -4.12
N ILE A 43 -11.49 -1.59 -3.31
CA ILE A 43 -10.15 -2.16 -3.43
C ILE A 43 -10.11 -3.59 -2.89
N TYR A 44 -10.92 -3.90 -1.87
CA TYR A 44 -10.93 -5.20 -1.22
C TYR A 44 -10.99 -6.41 -2.17
N PRO A 45 -11.90 -6.48 -3.17
CA PRO A 45 -11.93 -7.59 -4.12
C PRO A 45 -10.67 -7.68 -5.01
N LYS A 46 -9.94 -6.57 -5.22
CA LYS A 46 -8.76 -6.50 -6.08
C LYS A 46 -7.47 -6.98 -5.40
N ILE A 47 -7.43 -7.03 -4.06
CA ILE A 47 -6.21 -7.35 -3.29
C ILE A 47 -5.62 -8.70 -3.67
N GLY A 48 -6.48 -9.72 -3.82
CA GLY A 48 -6.02 -11.06 -4.17
C GLY A 48 -5.29 -11.11 -5.51
N GLU A 49 -5.76 -10.35 -6.51
CA GLU A 49 -5.13 -10.25 -7.81
C GLU A 49 -3.83 -9.43 -7.74
N ILE A 50 -3.87 -8.28 -7.06
CA ILE A 50 -2.69 -7.42 -6.87
C ILE A 50 -1.55 -8.23 -6.22
N MET A 51 -1.82 -8.93 -5.11
CA MET A 51 -0.80 -9.73 -4.40
C MET A 51 -0.23 -10.87 -5.25
N LYS A 52 -1.04 -11.50 -6.11
CA LYS A 52 -0.56 -12.52 -7.06
C LYS A 52 0.27 -11.92 -8.19
N GLY A 53 0.02 -10.67 -8.56
CA GLY A 53 0.80 -9.94 -9.56
C GLY A 53 2.23 -9.63 -9.12
N ILE A 54 2.50 -9.58 -7.82
CA ILE A 54 3.82 -9.26 -7.25
C ILE A 54 4.69 -10.53 -7.14
N LYS A 55 4.92 -11.21 -8.27
CA LYS A 55 5.63 -12.52 -8.35
C LYS A 55 6.98 -12.58 -7.61
N PRO A 56 7.86 -11.56 -7.67
CA PRO A 56 9.16 -11.63 -6.96
C PRO A 56 9.02 -11.75 -5.43
N TYR A 57 7.85 -11.44 -4.87
CA TYR A 57 7.56 -11.47 -3.44
C TYR A 57 6.55 -12.56 -3.08
N GLU A 58 6.36 -13.56 -3.94
CA GLU A 58 5.40 -14.66 -3.73
C GLU A 58 5.61 -15.38 -2.39
N ALA A 59 6.85 -15.57 -1.95
CA ALA A 59 7.16 -16.17 -0.65
C ALA A 59 6.58 -15.38 0.54
N LEU A 60 6.36 -14.07 0.38
CA LEU A 60 5.73 -13.21 1.38
C LEU A 60 4.21 -13.13 1.21
N THR A 61 3.70 -13.19 -0.03
CA THR A 61 2.26 -13.06 -0.30
C THR A 61 1.50 -14.37 -0.15
N ALA A 62 2.11 -15.52 -0.46
CA ALA A 62 1.45 -16.83 -0.41
C ALA A 62 0.88 -17.19 0.99
N PRO A 63 1.58 -16.99 2.12
CA PRO A 63 1.01 -17.25 3.44
C PRO A 63 -0.18 -16.35 3.78
N VAL A 64 -0.18 -15.12 3.27
CA VAL A 64 -1.29 -14.17 3.46
C VAL A 64 -2.51 -14.59 2.63
N LEU A 65 -2.28 -15.02 1.39
CA LEU A 65 -3.32 -15.49 0.47
C LEU A 65 -3.88 -16.88 0.83
N ALA A 66 -3.17 -17.65 1.65
CA ALA A 66 -3.64 -18.94 2.15
C ALA A 66 -4.91 -18.81 3.04
N ASN A 67 -5.13 -17.62 3.62
CA ASN A 67 -6.30 -17.32 4.44
C ASN A 67 -7.12 -16.19 3.85
N LYS A 68 -8.40 -16.11 4.23
CA LYS A 68 -9.24 -14.97 3.85
C LYS A 68 -8.69 -13.70 4.51
N ILE A 69 -8.34 -12.71 3.68
CA ILE A 69 -7.89 -11.40 4.15
C ILE A 69 -9.03 -10.72 4.93
N PRO A 70 -8.86 -10.34 6.21
CA PRO A 70 -9.92 -9.72 6.99
C PRO A 70 -10.35 -8.38 6.40
N LYS A 71 -11.66 -8.21 6.18
CA LYS A 71 -12.24 -6.92 5.82
C LYS A 71 -12.53 -6.11 7.09
N SER A 72 -11.53 -5.38 7.59
CA SER A 72 -11.63 -4.58 8.81
C SER A 72 -11.89 -3.11 8.52
N LYS A 73 -12.78 -2.46 9.29
CA LYS A 73 -12.97 -1.00 9.24
C LYS A 73 -11.73 -0.20 9.62
N LYS A 74 -10.71 -0.83 10.23
CA LYS A 74 -9.42 -0.19 10.51
C LYS A 74 -8.56 0.02 9.26
N VAL A 75 -8.92 -0.65 8.16
CA VAL A 75 -8.19 -0.60 6.89
C VAL A 75 -9.12 -0.16 5.76
N PHE A 76 -10.37 -0.63 5.74
CA PHE A 76 -11.36 -0.32 4.71
C PHE A 76 -12.47 0.58 5.27
N ASP A 77 -12.43 1.87 4.98
CA ASP A 77 -13.44 2.84 5.42
C ASP A 77 -13.59 3.97 4.41
N ASP A 78 -14.67 3.92 3.62
CA ASP A 78 -14.96 4.92 2.57
C ASP A 78 -15.21 6.32 3.16
N THR A 79 -15.59 6.42 4.43
CA THR A 79 -15.81 7.73 5.08
C THR A 79 -14.51 8.43 5.47
N LYS A 80 -13.38 7.70 5.40
CA LYS A 80 -12.03 8.17 5.73
C LYS A 80 -11.12 8.26 4.51
N VAL A 81 -11.68 8.07 3.32
CA VAL A 81 -10.98 8.18 2.04
C VAL A 81 -11.54 9.38 1.30
N SER A 82 -10.66 10.25 0.81
CA SER A 82 -11.00 11.39 -0.04
C SER A 82 -10.72 11.04 -1.50
N ASP A 83 -10.15 11.96 -2.29
CA ASP A 83 -9.76 11.70 -3.69
C ASP A 83 -8.62 10.67 -3.81
N HIS A 84 -7.87 10.45 -2.73
CA HIS A 84 -6.76 9.51 -2.67
C HIS A 84 -6.90 8.56 -1.47
N HIS A 85 -6.52 7.30 -1.68
CA HIS A 85 -6.44 6.27 -0.65
C HIS A 85 -4.98 6.01 -0.26
N ALA A 86 -4.77 5.25 0.82
CA ALA A 86 -3.45 4.89 1.31
C ALA A 86 -2.55 4.24 0.23
N ILE A 87 -1.23 4.45 0.36
CA ILE A 87 -0.19 3.65 -0.33
C ILE A 87 -0.20 2.22 0.17
#